data_AF-Q4N661-F1
#
_entry.id   AF-Q4N661-F1
#
_cell.length_a   1.000
_cell.length_b   1.000
_cell.length_c   1.000
_cell.angle_alpha   90.00
_cell.angle_beta   90.00
_cell.angle_gamma   90.00
#
_symmetry.space_group_name_H-M   'P 1'
#
loop_
_entity.id
_entity.type
_entity.pdbx_description
1 polymer ?
#
loop_
_entity_poly.entity_id
_entity_poly.type
_entity_poly.pdbx_seq_one_letter_code
_entity_poly.pdbx_strand_id
1 'polypeptide(L)'
;MTLALILPLVRNNFKVLKCPYRSLNIFSRTIKTSSTCYDDSSSSNQSSEDLGPPIRRPRKYLDMKTFRKFLKQQKTLDIENEKRIISKAHSKPPPDGWDIVDFLKAFDIGDGVESIAESFDSWNEFISSTLEELYTNTTMTNKQRRKIFKYITLYNHGLWPNDNPMDYVKAFQAPPLANEGKPWDEEADKELLRLAEYYNVDFGDPWIYISWDMQRTIEDVQDRYTEIVLKPKYKSDKCDFGITCCHEPLLMNRKFKLDPPFLYIIPSEENFPLTEIQSGDGDVIKDPKDVFSDKFLKYRNPSIF
;
A
#
# COMPACT_ATOMS: atom_id res chain seq x y z
N MET A 1 23.06 -19.47 -76.19
CA MET A 1 21.79 -19.10 -75.53
C MET A 1 21.95 -19.36 -74.04
N THR A 2 21.74 -18.30 -73.28
CA THR A 2 22.29 -18.01 -71.97
C THR A 2 21.33 -18.37 -70.85
N LEU A 3 21.77 -19.15 -69.86
CA LEU A 3 21.24 -19.11 -68.50
C LEU A 3 22.40 -19.30 -67.53
N ALA A 4 22.44 -18.42 -66.54
CA ALA A 4 23.63 -17.94 -65.85
C ALA A 4 24.31 -18.96 -64.93
N LEU A 5 25.63 -18.86 -64.91
CA LEU A 5 26.57 -19.59 -64.08
C LEU A 5 26.81 -18.90 -62.71
N ILE A 6 27.45 -19.65 -61.80
CA ILE A 6 28.43 -19.24 -60.76
C ILE A 6 27.91 -18.89 -59.34
N LEU A 7 27.98 -19.90 -58.46
CA LEU A 7 28.39 -19.84 -57.02
C LEU A 7 29.86 -19.35 -56.89
N PRO A 8 30.45 -18.98 -55.71
CA PRO A 8 29.93 -18.64 -54.38
C PRO A 8 30.75 -17.53 -53.62
N LEU A 9 30.48 -17.37 -52.31
CA LEU A 9 31.35 -16.85 -51.22
C LEU A 9 31.62 -15.33 -51.12
N VAL A 10 31.43 -14.80 -49.90
CA VAL A 10 32.39 -14.02 -49.09
C VAL A 10 31.71 -12.92 -48.23
N ARG A 11 31.86 -13.10 -46.90
CA ARG A 11 32.04 -12.12 -45.79
C ARG A 11 31.02 -11.01 -45.51
N ASN A 12 30.69 -10.94 -44.22
CA ASN A 12 30.59 -9.74 -43.36
C ASN A 12 29.70 -8.59 -43.83
N ASN A 13 28.43 -8.61 -43.40
CA ASN A 13 27.59 -7.41 -43.35
C ASN A 13 27.29 -7.00 -41.90
N PHE A 14 28.31 -6.49 -41.21
CA PHE A 14 28.09 -5.44 -40.19
C PHE A 14 28.43 -4.10 -40.86
N LYS A 15 27.46 -3.54 -41.58
CA LYS A 15 27.49 -2.13 -41.97
C LYS A 15 26.51 -1.36 -41.10
N VAL A 16 27.09 -0.58 -40.21
CA VAL A 16 26.49 0.52 -39.46
C VAL A 16 25.68 1.39 -40.41
N LEU A 17 24.35 1.29 -40.33
CA LEU A 17 23.45 2.24 -40.97
C LEU A 17 23.45 3.51 -40.11
N LYS A 18 24.17 4.52 -40.60
CA LYS A 18 24.12 5.89 -40.09
C LYS A 18 22.68 6.39 -40.19
N CYS A 19 22.08 6.73 -39.06
CA CYS A 19 20.77 7.38 -39.00
C CYS A 19 20.88 8.79 -39.61
N PRO A 20 20.00 9.18 -40.55
CA PRO A 20 20.04 10.51 -41.17
C PRO A 20 19.65 11.57 -40.13
N TYR A 21 20.43 12.65 -40.12
CA TYR A 21 20.22 13.84 -39.31
C TYR A 21 18.75 14.29 -39.33
N ARG A 22 18.05 14.16 -38.20
CA ARG A 22 16.87 14.98 -37.92
C ARG A 22 17.34 16.42 -37.76
N SER A 23 16.76 17.30 -38.56
CA SER A 23 16.83 18.74 -38.40
C SER A 23 16.52 19.11 -36.95
N LEU A 24 17.55 19.54 -36.21
CA LEU A 24 17.39 20.18 -34.92
C LEU A 24 16.72 21.53 -35.17
N ASN A 25 15.40 21.57 -35.09
CA ASN A 25 14.73 22.78 -34.64
C ASN A 25 15.31 23.06 -33.25
N ILE A 26 16.14 24.10 -33.18
CA ILE A 26 16.75 24.59 -31.95
C ILE A 26 15.59 25.11 -31.08
N PHE A 27 14.98 24.21 -30.31
CA PHE A 27 14.27 24.61 -29.11
C PHE A 27 15.34 25.14 -28.17
N SER A 28 15.55 26.46 -28.18
CA SER A 28 16.31 27.12 -27.13
C SER A 28 15.58 26.87 -25.82
N ARG A 29 16.03 25.85 -25.06
CA ARG A 29 15.62 25.66 -23.68
C ARG A 29 16.26 26.77 -22.86
N THR A 30 15.68 27.96 -22.92
CA THR A 30 16.03 29.06 -22.03
C THR A 30 15.53 28.70 -20.64
N ILE A 31 16.42 28.68 -19.66
CA ILE A 31 16.06 28.54 -18.25
C ILE A 31 15.27 29.81 -17.90
N LYS A 32 13.96 29.68 -17.70
CA LYS A 32 13.12 30.79 -17.24
C LYS A 32 13.49 31.10 -15.80
N THR A 33 14.40 32.07 -15.60
CA THR A 33 14.61 32.67 -14.30
C THR A 33 13.40 33.54 -13.98
N SER A 34 12.84 33.42 -12.78
CA SER A 34 11.74 34.26 -12.30
C SER A 34 12.01 35.75 -12.56
N SER A 35 11.02 36.49 -13.08
CA SER A 35 11.07 37.94 -13.12
C SER A 35 11.23 38.49 -11.71
N THR A 36 12.11 39.46 -11.53
CA THR A 36 12.26 40.19 -10.27
C THR A 36 10.96 40.91 -9.94
N CYS A 37 10.26 40.49 -8.89
CA CYS A 37 9.12 41.22 -8.34
C CYS A 37 9.62 42.55 -7.77
N TYR A 38 9.13 43.65 -8.33
CA TYR A 38 9.14 44.95 -7.67
C TYR A 38 7.77 45.10 -7.01
N ASP A 39 7.70 44.94 -5.69
CA ASP A 39 6.50 45.27 -4.93
C ASP A 39 6.41 46.79 -4.81
N ASP A 40 5.48 47.37 -5.57
CA ASP A 40 5.14 48.80 -5.55
C ASP A 40 3.85 48.98 -4.73
N SER A 41 3.98 49.21 -3.42
CA SER A 41 2.87 49.71 -2.61
C SER A 41 3.34 50.54 -1.40
N SER A 42 3.38 51.85 -1.64
CA SER A 42 2.98 52.98 -0.76
C SER A 42 3.57 53.15 0.65
N SER A 43 4.47 54.14 0.75
CA SER A 43 4.42 55.33 1.63
C SER A 43 3.91 55.22 3.09
N SER A 44 4.82 55.37 4.05
CA SER A 44 4.86 56.54 4.96
C SER A 44 5.94 56.40 6.04
N ASN A 45 6.53 57.55 6.38
CA ASN A 45 7.44 57.87 7.49
C ASN A 45 8.96 57.83 7.22
N GLN A 46 9.51 59.04 7.33
CA GLN A 46 10.90 59.45 7.19
C GLN A 46 11.81 58.82 8.25
N SER A 47 12.84 58.09 7.80
CA SER A 47 14.18 58.14 8.39
C SER A 47 15.18 57.97 7.25
N SER A 48 16.18 58.84 7.21
CA SER A 48 17.11 59.00 6.10
C SER A 48 18.25 57.98 6.11
N GLU A 49 17.93 56.69 6.20
CA GLU A 49 18.87 55.57 6.01
C GLU A 49 18.14 54.31 5.51
N ASP A 50 17.27 54.42 4.50
CA ASP A 50 16.68 53.24 3.84
C ASP A 50 17.10 53.21 2.37
N LEU A 51 18.38 52.87 2.16
CA LEU A 51 18.82 52.35 0.87
C LEU A 51 18.06 51.03 0.69
N GLY A 52 16.98 51.05 -0.10
CA GLY A 52 16.13 49.89 -0.37
C GLY A 52 16.92 48.60 -0.68
N PRO A 53 16.26 47.43 -0.71
CA PRO A 53 16.91 46.13 -0.66
C PRO A 53 18.19 46.10 -1.51
N PRO A 54 19.36 45.83 -0.91
CA PRO A 54 20.64 46.12 -1.53
C PRO A 54 20.67 45.53 -2.93
N ILE A 55 20.92 46.40 -3.94
CA ILE A 55 20.97 46.02 -5.36
C ILE A 55 21.91 44.83 -5.47
N ARG A 56 21.34 43.63 -5.62
CA ARG A 56 22.11 42.39 -5.64
C ARG A 56 22.91 42.40 -6.93
N ARG A 57 24.18 42.81 -6.85
CA ARG A 57 25.11 42.74 -7.98
C ARG A 57 25.09 41.31 -8.53
N PRO A 58 24.99 41.10 -9.85
CA PRO A 58 25.01 39.77 -10.42
C PRO A 58 26.26 39.05 -9.92
N ARG A 59 26.09 37.83 -9.38
CA ARG A 59 27.19 37.07 -8.80
C ARG A 59 28.26 36.86 -9.87
N LYS A 60 29.51 37.21 -9.55
CA LYS A 60 30.66 37.15 -10.48
C LYS A 60 31.02 35.71 -10.90
N TYR A 61 30.56 34.71 -10.15
CA TYR A 61 30.88 33.29 -10.37
C TYR A 61 29.62 32.42 -10.31
N LEU A 62 29.59 31.39 -11.15
CA LEU A 62 28.55 30.37 -11.17
C LEU A 62 28.62 29.51 -9.90
N ASP A 63 27.60 29.60 -9.06
CA ASP A 63 27.47 28.74 -7.90
C ASP A 63 26.85 27.40 -8.34
N MET A 64 27.68 26.35 -8.39
CA MET A 64 27.24 25.02 -8.81
C MET A 64 26.12 24.44 -7.92
N LYS A 65 26.04 24.86 -6.66
CA LYS A 65 25.03 24.37 -5.72
C LYS A 65 23.65 24.98 -6.03
N THR A 66 23.60 26.28 -6.31
CA THR A 66 22.37 26.94 -6.76
C THR A 66 21.97 26.49 -8.15
N PHE A 67 22.93 26.33 -9.06
CA PHE A 67 22.65 25.80 -10.40
C PHE A 67 22.03 24.40 -10.36
N ARG A 68 22.58 23.47 -9.56
CA ARG A 68 21.98 22.15 -9.35
C ARG A 68 20.57 22.24 -8.72
N LYS A 69 20.34 23.20 -7.83
CA LYS A 69 19.01 23.45 -7.25
C LYS A 69 18.02 23.93 -8.32
N PHE A 70 18.41 24.87 -9.17
CA PHE A 70 17.59 25.33 -10.28
C PHE A 70 17.30 24.23 -11.30
N LEU A 71 18.29 23.39 -11.63
CA LEU A 71 18.06 22.23 -12.50
C LEU A 71 17.06 21.24 -11.90
N LYS A 72 17.14 20.98 -10.59
CA LYS A 72 16.14 20.14 -9.90
C LYS A 72 14.75 20.76 -9.96
N GLN A 73 14.64 22.06 -9.68
CA GLN A 73 13.37 22.80 -9.74
C GLN A 73 12.78 22.83 -11.16
N GLN A 74 13.61 23.05 -12.18
CA GLN A 74 13.16 23.00 -13.57
C GLN A 74 12.66 21.60 -13.93
N LYS A 75 13.40 20.55 -13.54
CA LYS A 75 12.99 19.17 -13.80
C LYS A 75 11.66 18.84 -13.11
N THR A 76 11.44 19.30 -11.87
CA THR A 76 10.15 19.08 -11.18
C THR A 76 9.02 19.82 -11.86
N LEU A 77 9.23 21.07 -12.29
CA LEU A 77 8.23 21.84 -13.03
C LEU A 77 7.89 21.19 -14.38
N ASP A 78 8.88 20.67 -15.10
CA ASP A 78 8.66 19.97 -16.36
C ASP A 78 7.82 18.70 -16.15
N ILE A 79 8.14 17.90 -15.12
CA ILE A 79 7.36 16.70 -14.73
C ILE A 79 5.93 17.06 -14.33
N GLU A 80 5.73 18.15 -13.59
CA GLU A 80 4.41 18.61 -13.19
C GLU A 80 3.60 19.09 -14.40
N ASN A 81 4.21 19.81 -15.34
CA ASN A 81 3.57 20.21 -16.58
C ASN A 81 3.18 19.01 -17.45
N GLU A 82 4.05 18.00 -17.57
CA GLU A 82 3.72 16.76 -18.27
C GLU A 82 2.55 16.03 -17.61
N LYS A 83 2.56 15.90 -16.28
CA LYS A 83 1.45 15.32 -15.52
C LYS A 83 0.15 16.09 -15.73
N ARG A 84 0.19 17.42 -15.79
CA ARG A 84 -0.98 18.27 -16.08
C ARG A 84 -1.54 18.01 -17.47
N ILE A 85 -0.68 17.93 -18.48
CA ILE A 85 -1.12 17.64 -19.86
C ILE A 85 -1.79 16.26 -19.94
N ILE A 86 -1.19 15.26 -19.30
CA ILE A 86 -1.75 13.90 -19.23
C ILE A 86 -3.09 13.91 -18.49
N SER A 87 -3.18 14.60 -17.36
CA SER A 87 -4.43 14.73 -16.58
C SER A 87 -5.53 15.41 -17.39
N LYS A 88 -5.21 16.50 -18.11
CA LYS A 88 -6.15 17.18 -19.02
C LYS A 88 -6.64 16.24 -20.12
N ALA A 89 -5.75 15.46 -20.73
CA ALA A 89 -6.09 14.52 -21.80
C ALA A 89 -6.92 13.31 -21.33
N HIS A 90 -6.71 12.84 -20.10
CA HIS A 90 -7.41 11.70 -19.50
C HIS A 90 -8.46 12.10 -18.46
N SER A 91 -8.95 13.35 -18.53
CA SER A 91 -9.98 13.85 -17.63
C SER A 91 -11.31 13.12 -17.86
N LYS A 92 -12.03 12.85 -16.76
CA LYS A 92 -13.35 12.21 -16.85
C LYS A 92 -14.34 13.17 -17.54
N PRO A 93 -15.19 12.68 -18.46
CA PRO A 93 -16.23 13.51 -19.07
C PRO A 93 -17.20 14.00 -17.99
N PRO A 94 -18.00 15.05 -18.22
CA PRO A 94 -18.99 15.50 -17.25
C PRO A 94 -20.05 14.43 -16.95
N PRO A 95 -20.57 14.33 -15.71
CA PRO A 95 -21.72 13.49 -15.39
C PRO A 95 -22.93 13.93 -16.21
N ASP A 96 -23.62 13.02 -16.89
CA ASP A 96 -24.92 13.25 -17.54
C ASP A 96 -25.08 14.59 -18.31
N GLY A 97 -24.01 15.06 -18.96
CA GLY A 97 -24.02 16.32 -19.73
C GLY A 97 -24.04 17.60 -18.89
N TRP A 98 -23.68 17.52 -17.61
CA TRP A 98 -23.59 18.68 -16.72
C TRP A 98 -22.56 19.68 -17.20
N ASP A 99 -22.88 20.96 -17.00
CA ASP A 99 -21.91 22.03 -17.14
C ASP A 99 -21.19 22.30 -15.80
N ILE A 100 -20.12 23.10 -15.83
CA ILE A 100 -19.36 23.49 -14.63
C ILE A 100 -20.30 24.12 -13.60
N VAL A 101 -21.26 24.94 -14.06
CA VAL A 101 -22.26 25.59 -13.21
C VAL A 101 -23.10 24.56 -12.43
N ASP A 102 -23.56 23.50 -13.10
CA ASP A 102 -24.40 22.47 -12.48
C ASP A 102 -23.61 21.69 -11.44
N PHE A 103 -22.35 21.36 -11.75
CA PHE A 103 -21.45 20.70 -10.81
C PHE A 103 -21.21 21.55 -9.56
N LEU A 104 -20.98 22.85 -9.71
CA LEU A 104 -20.77 23.77 -8.58
C LEU A 104 -22.04 23.98 -7.74
N LYS A 105 -23.22 23.95 -8.36
CA LYS A 105 -24.52 24.01 -7.66
C LYS A 105 -24.79 22.72 -6.87
N ALA A 106 -24.45 21.56 -7.42
CA ALA A 106 -24.76 20.27 -6.82
C ALA A 106 -24.15 20.03 -5.42
N PHE A 107 -23.07 20.72 -5.04
CA PHE A 107 -22.49 20.65 -3.69
C PHE A 107 -22.60 21.95 -2.88
N ASP A 108 -23.46 22.88 -3.31
CA ASP A 108 -23.75 24.17 -2.66
C ASP A 108 -22.50 25.00 -2.36
N ILE A 109 -21.77 25.45 -3.38
CA ILE A 109 -20.56 26.25 -3.17
C ILE A 109 -20.84 27.63 -2.51
N GLY A 110 -22.05 28.15 -2.66
CA GLY A 110 -22.50 29.46 -2.19
C GLY A 110 -22.59 30.50 -3.32
N ASP A 111 -22.52 31.79 -2.99
CA ASP A 111 -22.66 32.88 -3.95
C ASP A 111 -21.48 32.96 -4.93
N GLY A 112 -21.77 33.41 -6.16
CA GLY A 112 -20.77 33.65 -7.21
C GLY A 112 -20.49 32.47 -8.14
N VAL A 113 -21.39 31.47 -8.21
CA VAL A 113 -21.20 30.25 -9.03
C VAL A 113 -20.90 30.54 -10.50
N GLU A 114 -21.63 31.47 -11.10
CA GLU A 114 -21.51 31.82 -12.52
C GLU A 114 -20.15 32.47 -12.81
N SER A 115 -19.74 33.44 -11.98
CA SER A 115 -18.42 34.09 -12.10
C SER A 115 -17.26 33.11 -11.92
N ILE A 116 -17.44 32.10 -11.06
CA ILE A 116 -16.47 31.01 -10.90
C ILE A 116 -16.44 30.13 -12.15
N ALA A 117 -17.59 29.77 -12.71
CA ALA A 117 -17.64 28.93 -13.91
C ALA A 117 -17.02 29.64 -15.12
N GLU A 118 -17.26 30.94 -15.29
CA GLU A 118 -16.66 31.77 -16.35
C GLU A 118 -15.13 31.85 -16.29
N SER A 119 -14.53 31.56 -15.13
CA SER A 119 -13.07 31.60 -14.97
C SER A 119 -12.35 30.38 -15.57
N PHE A 120 -13.09 29.38 -16.06
CA PHE A 120 -12.54 28.18 -16.69
C PHE A 120 -13.04 28.08 -18.13
N ASP A 121 -12.13 27.84 -19.09
CA ASP A 121 -12.50 27.78 -20.51
C ASP A 121 -13.21 26.47 -20.89
N SER A 122 -12.98 25.40 -20.13
CA SER A 122 -13.54 24.08 -20.42
C SER A 122 -13.68 23.19 -19.18
N TRP A 123 -14.58 22.21 -19.27
CA TRP A 123 -14.74 21.17 -18.24
C TRP A 123 -13.42 20.45 -17.91
N ASN A 124 -12.65 20.10 -18.93
CA ASN A 124 -11.40 19.36 -18.74
C ASN A 124 -10.37 20.19 -17.97
N GLU A 125 -10.36 21.51 -18.16
CA GLU A 125 -9.53 22.42 -17.38
C GLU A 125 -10.01 22.53 -15.92
N PHE A 126 -11.32 22.62 -15.72
CA PHE A 126 -11.91 22.65 -14.39
C PHE A 126 -11.59 21.38 -13.59
N ILE A 127 -11.85 20.18 -14.13
CA ILE A 127 -11.65 18.89 -13.42
C ILE A 127 -10.18 18.52 -13.23
N SER A 128 -9.27 19.05 -14.06
CA SER A 128 -7.83 18.84 -13.90
C SER A 128 -7.13 19.95 -13.10
N SER A 129 -7.88 20.96 -12.63
CA SER A 129 -7.33 22.11 -11.93
C SER A 129 -6.61 21.72 -10.65
N THR A 130 -5.39 22.23 -10.50
CA THR A 130 -4.58 22.06 -9.31
C THR A 130 -4.95 23.09 -8.24
N LEU A 131 -4.60 22.78 -6.99
CA LEU A 131 -4.86 23.71 -5.88
C LEU A 131 -4.15 25.07 -6.09
N GLU A 132 -2.97 25.07 -6.71
CA GLU A 132 -2.21 26.31 -7.03
C GLU A 132 -2.97 27.19 -8.04
N GLU A 133 -3.51 26.61 -9.11
CA GLU A 133 -4.31 27.33 -10.12
C GLU A 133 -5.58 27.93 -9.49
N LEU A 134 -6.25 27.19 -8.61
CA LEU A 134 -7.39 27.71 -7.85
C LEU A 134 -7.00 28.89 -6.96
N TYR A 135 -5.78 28.93 -6.41
CA TYR A 135 -5.29 30.06 -5.62
C TYR A 135 -4.92 31.28 -6.49
N THR A 136 -4.54 31.08 -7.76
CA THR A 136 -4.29 32.20 -8.69
C THR A 136 -5.57 32.93 -9.09
N ASN A 137 -6.72 32.26 -9.04
CA ASN A 137 -7.99 32.82 -9.42
C ASN A 137 -8.58 33.73 -8.33
N THR A 138 -8.67 35.05 -8.58
CA THR A 138 -9.10 36.07 -7.60
C THR A 138 -10.60 36.11 -7.34
N THR A 139 -11.41 35.43 -8.16
CA THR A 139 -12.89 35.45 -8.08
C THR A 139 -13.45 34.65 -6.90
N MET A 140 -12.60 33.88 -6.21
CA MET A 140 -13.03 32.85 -5.25
C MET A 140 -12.46 33.08 -3.85
N THR A 141 -13.25 32.76 -2.83
CA THR A 141 -12.75 32.72 -1.44
C THR A 141 -11.90 31.46 -1.18
N ASN A 142 -10.99 31.53 -0.20
CA ASN A 142 -10.18 30.38 0.20
C ASN A 142 -11.01 29.16 0.63
N LYS A 143 -12.21 29.38 1.19
CA LYS A 143 -13.14 28.30 1.57
C LYS A 143 -13.71 27.61 0.32
N GLN A 144 -14.12 28.38 -0.68
CA GLN A 144 -14.63 27.87 -1.95
C GLN A 144 -13.56 27.10 -2.72
N ARG A 145 -12.32 27.63 -2.81
CA ARG A 145 -11.17 26.94 -3.44
C ARG A 145 -10.94 25.55 -2.86
N ARG A 146 -10.90 25.42 -1.53
CA ARG A 146 -10.73 24.13 -0.85
C ARG A 146 -11.91 23.18 -1.08
N LYS A 147 -13.13 23.72 -1.11
CA LYS A 147 -14.35 22.92 -1.35
C LYS A 147 -14.34 22.36 -2.78
N ILE A 148 -14.06 23.19 -3.78
CA ILE A 148 -13.93 22.74 -5.18
C ILE A 148 -12.87 21.68 -5.32
N PHE A 149 -11.67 21.91 -4.78
CA PHE A 149 -10.59 20.94 -4.90
C PHE A 149 -10.98 19.58 -4.30
N LYS A 150 -11.68 19.58 -3.15
CA LYS A 150 -12.24 18.37 -2.55
C LYS A 150 -13.20 17.65 -3.50
N TYR A 151 -14.18 18.36 -4.07
CA TYR A 151 -15.18 17.74 -4.95
C TYR A 151 -14.63 17.30 -6.31
N ILE A 152 -13.67 18.03 -6.88
CA ILE A 152 -12.89 17.58 -8.05
C ILE A 152 -12.18 16.25 -7.73
N THR A 153 -11.53 16.17 -6.56
CA THR A 153 -10.82 14.96 -6.14
C THR A 153 -11.79 13.79 -5.97
N LEU A 154 -12.92 14.00 -5.30
CA LEU A 154 -13.96 12.98 -5.14
C LEU A 154 -14.50 12.51 -6.49
N TYR A 155 -14.73 13.43 -7.42
CA TYR A 155 -15.19 13.14 -8.77
C TYR A 155 -14.17 12.30 -9.56
N ASN A 156 -12.90 12.70 -9.52
CA ASN A 156 -11.81 11.97 -10.16
C ASN A 156 -11.62 10.56 -9.60
N HIS A 157 -11.95 10.34 -8.32
CA HIS A 157 -11.97 9.00 -7.72
C HIS A 157 -13.28 8.23 -7.94
N GLY A 158 -14.31 8.87 -8.50
CA GLY A 158 -15.62 8.23 -8.75
C GLY A 158 -16.46 8.05 -7.48
N LEU A 159 -16.15 8.81 -6.43
CA LEU A 159 -16.80 8.75 -5.12
C LEU A 159 -17.96 9.74 -4.96
N TRP A 160 -18.17 10.54 -5.98
CA TRP A 160 -19.22 11.55 -6.03
C TRP A 160 -19.77 11.60 -7.45
N PRO A 161 -21.09 11.70 -7.66
CA PRO A 161 -22.15 12.06 -6.68
C PRO A 161 -22.67 10.93 -5.78
N ASN A 162 -22.34 9.67 -6.06
CA ASN A 162 -22.82 8.53 -5.27
C ASN A 162 -22.00 8.37 -3.98
N ASP A 163 -22.49 8.96 -2.89
CA ASP A 163 -21.81 9.00 -1.58
C ASP A 163 -21.99 7.69 -0.79
N ASN A 164 -21.78 6.54 -1.42
CA ASN A 164 -21.80 5.25 -0.72
C ASN A 164 -20.38 4.94 -0.20
N PRO A 165 -20.14 4.95 1.13
CA PRO A 165 -18.81 4.72 1.69
C PRO A 165 -18.20 3.37 1.29
N MET A 166 -19.05 2.38 0.99
CA MET A 166 -18.63 1.05 0.57
C MET A 166 -18.12 1.00 -0.88
N ASP A 167 -18.45 1.98 -1.72
CA ASP A 167 -18.01 2.01 -3.11
C ASP A 167 -16.52 2.38 -3.21
N TYR A 168 -16.02 3.19 -2.27
CA TYR A 168 -14.58 3.41 -2.09
C TYR A 168 -13.87 2.08 -1.84
N VAL A 169 -14.33 1.34 -0.84
CA VAL A 169 -13.69 0.09 -0.41
C VAL A 169 -13.73 -0.93 -1.55
N LYS A 170 -14.85 -1.05 -2.27
CA LYS A 170 -14.98 -1.95 -3.43
C LYS A 170 -14.07 -1.57 -4.60
N ALA A 171 -13.90 -0.28 -4.89
CA ALA A 171 -13.06 0.18 -6.00
C ALA A 171 -11.57 -0.12 -5.78
N PHE A 172 -11.13 -0.14 -4.52
CA PHE A 172 -9.75 -0.42 -4.13
C PHE A 172 -9.52 -1.86 -3.64
N GLN A 173 -10.58 -2.65 -3.47
CA GLN A 173 -10.46 -4.07 -3.18
C GLN A 173 -9.90 -4.79 -4.39
N ALA A 174 -8.89 -5.63 -4.15
CA ALA A 174 -8.42 -6.56 -5.16
C ALA A 174 -9.57 -7.50 -5.56
N PRO A 175 -9.62 -7.96 -6.83
CA PRO A 175 -10.54 -9.02 -7.18
C PRO A 175 -10.29 -10.23 -6.28
N PRO A 176 -11.35 -10.95 -5.85
CA PRO A 176 -11.20 -12.13 -5.01
C PRO A 176 -10.34 -13.17 -5.71
N LEU A 177 -9.59 -13.95 -4.92
CA LEU A 177 -8.70 -14.96 -5.47
C LEU A 177 -9.52 -16.11 -6.09
N ALA A 178 -8.97 -16.75 -7.12
CA ALA A 178 -9.73 -17.73 -7.91
C ALA A 178 -10.27 -18.92 -7.10
N ASN A 179 -9.57 -19.30 -6.03
CA ASN A 179 -9.94 -20.41 -5.14
C ASN A 179 -10.28 -19.96 -3.72
N GLU A 180 -10.52 -18.67 -3.50
CA GLU A 180 -10.91 -18.14 -2.20
C GLU A 180 -12.21 -18.80 -1.71
N GLY A 181 -12.15 -19.42 -0.52
CA GLY A 181 -13.30 -20.05 0.12
C GLY A 181 -13.78 -21.38 -0.50
N LYS A 182 -13.08 -21.93 -1.50
CA LYS A 182 -13.38 -23.27 -2.02
C LYS A 182 -12.95 -24.35 -1.02
N PRO A 183 -13.65 -25.49 -0.92
CA PRO A 183 -13.18 -26.62 -0.12
C PRO A 183 -11.84 -27.16 -0.62
N TRP A 184 -11.11 -27.86 0.24
CA TRP A 184 -9.83 -28.48 -0.10
C TRP A 184 -10.03 -29.84 -0.76
N ASP A 185 -9.43 -30.01 -1.94
CA ASP A 185 -9.40 -31.27 -2.68
C ASP A 185 -8.06 -31.99 -2.47
N GLU A 186 -8.03 -33.32 -2.66
CA GLU A 186 -6.80 -34.12 -2.52
C GLU A 186 -5.68 -33.69 -3.49
N GLU A 187 -6.05 -33.16 -4.66
CA GLU A 187 -5.09 -32.61 -5.62
C GLU A 187 -4.46 -31.31 -5.11
N ALA A 188 -5.26 -30.45 -4.46
CA ALA A 188 -4.79 -29.21 -3.87
C ALA A 188 -3.85 -29.49 -2.68
N ASP A 189 -4.13 -30.52 -1.89
CA ASP A 189 -3.25 -30.94 -0.78
C ASP A 189 -1.88 -31.42 -1.28
N LYS A 190 -1.84 -32.18 -2.38
CA LYS A 190 -0.58 -32.61 -3.01
C LYS A 190 0.21 -31.43 -3.55
N GLU A 191 -0.47 -30.47 -4.17
CA GLU A 191 0.16 -29.27 -4.70
C GLU A 191 0.71 -28.38 -3.58
N LEU A 192 -0.03 -28.24 -2.47
CA LEU A 192 0.44 -27.54 -1.27
C LEU A 192 1.75 -28.13 -0.74
N LEU A 193 1.83 -29.46 -0.60
CA LEU A 193 3.05 -30.14 -0.15
C LEU A 193 4.21 -29.93 -1.13
N ARG A 194 3.94 -30.03 -2.43
CA ARG A 194 4.93 -29.77 -3.48
C ARG A 194 5.49 -28.36 -3.41
N LEU A 195 4.62 -27.36 -3.24
CA LEU A 195 5.03 -25.95 -3.15
C LEU A 195 5.76 -25.65 -1.83
N ALA A 196 5.36 -26.28 -0.73
CA ALA A 196 6.04 -26.16 0.56
C ALA A 196 7.46 -26.72 0.54
N GLU A 197 7.72 -27.77 -0.25
CA GLU A 197 9.07 -28.28 -0.48
C GLU A 197 9.89 -27.40 -1.44
N TYR A 198 9.22 -26.78 -2.42
CA TYR A 198 9.86 -25.93 -3.43
C TYR A 198 10.34 -24.59 -2.88
N TYR A 199 9.53 -23.91 -2.05
CA TYR A 199 9.85 -22.60 -1.52
C TYR A 199 10.72 -22.69 -0.26
N ASN A 200 11.91 -22.08 -0.31
CA ASN A 200 12.81 -22.02 0.83
C ASN A 200 12.44 -20.85 1.77
N VAL A 201 12.36 -21.17 3.07
CA VAL A 201 12.11 -20.24 4.19
C VAL A 201 13.17 -19.14 4.29
N ASP A 202 14.40 -19.37 3.82
CA ASP A 202 15.50 -18.40 3.91
C ASP A 202 15.32 -17.17 3.00
N PHE A 203 14.44 -17.24 1.99
CA PHE A 203 14.27 -16.19 0.98
C PHE A 203 13.05 -15.27 1.21
N GLY A 204 12.38 -15.41 2.36
CA GLY A 204 11.21 -14.60 2.73
C GLY A 204 10.13 -15.44 3.39
N ASP A 205 8.92 -14.89 3.48
CA ASP A 205 7.77 -15.67 3.93
C ASP A 205 7.25 -16.56 2.77
N PRO A 206 7.45 -17.88 2.82
CA PRO A 206 7.05 -18.78 1.74
C PRO A 206 5.53 -18.79 1.51
N TRP A 207 4.74 -18.48 2.54
CA TRP A 207 3.28 -18.55 2.48
C TRP A 207 2.68 -17.52 1.54
N ILE A 208 3.34 -16.37 1.35
CA ILE A 208 2.91 -15.35 0.39
C ILE A 208 2.94 -15.90 -1.04
N TYR A 209 3.96 -16.69 -1.38
CA TYR A 209 4.11 -17.24 -2.72
C TYR A 209 3.23 -18.47 -2.92
N ILE A 210 3.14 -19.34 -1.92
CA ILE A 210 2.28 -20.53 -1.98
C ILE A 210 0.81 -20.09 -2.11
N SER A 211 0.36 -19.13 -1.30
CA SER A 211 -1.01 -18.59 -1.38
C SER A 211 -1.32 -17.96 -2.73
N TRP A 212 -0.34 -17.27 -3.33
CA TRP A 212 -0.46 -16.72 -4.67
C TRP A 212 -0.60 -17.82 -5.74
N ASP A 213 0.26 -18.83 -5.74
CA ASP A 213 0.20 -19.91 -6.74
C ASP A 213 -1.06 -20.77 -6.60
N MET A 214 -1.51 -21.00 -5.36
CA MET A 214 -2.76 -21.72 -5.08
C MET A 214 -4.02 -20.87 -5.28
N GLN A 215 -3.86 -19.54 -5.44
CA GLN A 215 -4.93 -18.55 -5.52
C GLN A 215 -5.90 -18.66 -4.32
N ARG A 216 -5.35 -18.79 -3.12
CA ARG A 216 -6.07 -18.88 -1.82
C ARG A 216 -5.51 -17.86 -0.84
N THR A 217 -6.21 -17.60 0.25
CA THR A 217 -5.72 -16.71 1.30
C THR A 217 -4.54 -17.35 2.05
N ILE A 218 -3.70 -16.51 2.64
CA ILE A 218 -2.49 -16.96 3.36
C ILE A 218 -2.89 -17.81 4.57
N GLU A 219 -3.93 -17.39 5.28
CA GLU A 219 -4.43 -18.05 6.49
C GLU A 219 -4.95 -19.46 6.18
N ASP A 220 -5.76 -19.62 5.13
CA ASP A 220 -6.34 -20.91 4.72
C ASP A 220 -5.24 -21.93 4.37
N VAL A 221 -4.22 -21.48 3.65
CA VAL A 221 -3.06 -22.33 3.25
C VAL A 221 -2.23 -22.74 4.47
N GLN A 222 -1.97 -21.82 5.40
CA GLN A 222 -1.19 -22.09 6.62
C GLN A 222 -1.93 -23.05 7.55
N ASP A 223 -3.23 -22.84 7.75
CA ASP A 223 -4.07 -23.69 8.58
C ASP A 223 -4.13 -25.10 8.00
N ARG A 224 -4.32 -25.22 6.68
CA ARG A 224 -4.31 -26.52 6.01
C ARG A 224 -2.98 -27.24 6.14
N TYR A 225 -1.87 -26.56 5.93
CA TYR A 225 -0.54 -27.15 6.12
C TYR A 225 -0.32 -27.61 7.56
N THR A 226 -0.78 -26.81 8.53
CA THR A 226 -0.71 -27.16 9.95
C THR A 226 -1.49 -28.44 10.23
N GLU A 227 -2.65 -28.62 9.61
CA GLU A 227 -3.47 -29.83 9.74
C GLU A 227 -2.83 -31.08 9.13
N ILE A 228 -2.23 -30.96 7.94
CA ILE A 228 -1.68 -32.09 7.20
C ILE A 228 -0.31 -32.51 7.74
N VAL A 229 0.56 -31.55 8.08
CA VAL A 229 1.97 -31.82 8.37
C VAL A 229 2.29 -31.68 9.85
N LEU A 230 1.93 -30.54 10.46
CA LEU A 230 2.36 -30.22 11.83
C LEU A 230 1.59 -31.04 12.87
N LYS A 231 0.25 -31.06 12.82
CA LYS A 231 -0.57 -31.80 13.80
C LYS A 231 -0.20 -33.29 13.84
N PRO A 232 -0.06 -34.02 12.71
CA PRO A 232 0.30 -35.43 12.75
C PRO A 232 1.71 -35.67 13.27
N LYS A 233 2.66 -34.81 12.89
CA LYS A 233 4.04 -34.86 13.39
C LYS A 233 4.09 -34.69 14.91
N TYR A 234 3.43 -33.67 15.44
CA TYR A 234 3.39 -33.44 16.89
C TYR A 234 2.57 -34.48 17.66
N LYS A 235 1.56 -35.11 17.05
CA LYS A 235 0.85 -36.25 17.66
C LYS A 235 1.75 -37.47 17.85
N SER A 236 2.71 -37.68 16.94
CA SER A 236 3.68 -38.77 17.06
C SER A 236 4.84 -38.47 18.01
N ASP A 237 5.10 -37.19 18.28
CA ASP A 237 6.17 -36.78 19.18
C ASP A 237 5.78 -37.03 20.63
N LYS A 238 6.66 -37.70 21.38
CA LYS A 238 6.53 -37.83 22.84
C LYS A 238 7.04 -36.55 23.48
N CYS A 239 6.15 -35.75 24.02
CA CYS A 239 6.51 -34.59 24.84
C CYS A 239 6.74 -35.04 26.29
N ASP A 240 7.98 -34.98 26.75
CA ASP A 240 8.30 -35.18 28.16
C ASP A 240 7.99 -33.90 28.94
N PHE A 241 6.93 -33.93 29.75
CA PHE A 241 6.62 -32.86 30.69
C PHE A 241 7.42 -33.06 31.99
N GLY A 242 8.43 -32.23 32.21
CA GLY A 242 9.17 -32.18 33.46
C GLY A 242 8.57 -31.15 34.41
N ILE A 243 7.86 -31.58 35.45
CA ILE A 243 7.46 -30.69 36.55
C ILE A 243 8.66 -30.56 37.50
N THR A 244 9.40 -29.47 37.40
CA THR A 244 10.51 -29.20 38.31
C THR A 244 10.08 -28.27 39.44
N CYS A 245 10.05 -28.76 40.67
CA CYS A 245 9.90 -27.93 41.88
C CYS A 245 11.22 -27.19 42.16
N CYS A 246 11.52 -26.13 41.42
CA CYS A 246 12.71 -25.31 41.68
C CYS A 246 12.32 -24.07 42.48
N HIS A 247 12.98 -23.86 43.63
CA HIS A 247 12.77 -22.66 44.46
C HIS A 247 13.38 -21.39 43.84
N GLU A 248 14.27 -21.57 42.86
CA GLU A 248 14.95 -20.52 42.10
C GLU A 248 14.70 -20.74 40.60
N PRO A 249 14.57 -19.66 39.81
CA PRO A 249 14.33 -19.78 38.38
C PRO A 249 15.54 -20.42 37.70
N LEU A 250 15.37 -21.63 37.17
CA LEU A 250 16.37 -22.29 36.32
C LEU A 250 16.66 -21.38 35.11
N LEU A 251 17.91 -20.91 35.01
CA LEU A 251 18.41 -20.24 33.82
C LEU A 251 18.52 -21.26 32.68
N MET A 252 17.42 -21.48 31.96
CA MET A 252 17.40 -22.38 30.81
C MET A 252 17.66 -21.63 29.50
N ASN A 253 18.28 -22.35 28.57
CA ASN A 253 18.74 -21.87 27.28
C ASN A 253 17.57 -21.41 26.39
N ARG A 254 17.82 -20.52 25.42
CA ARG A 254 16.84 -19.78 24.56
C ARG A 254 15.75 -20.62 23.84
N LYS A 255 15.85 -21.96 23.87
CA LYS A 255 14.88 -22.91 23.30
C LYS A 255 13.80 -23.38 24.28
N PHE A 256 13.98 -23.17 25.58
CA PHE A 256 12.95 -23.45 26.58
C PHE A 256 12.18 -22.17 26.87
N LYS A 257 10.95 -22.08 26.36
CA LYS A 257 10.00 -21.08 26.83
C LYS A 257 9.35 -21.63 28.10
N LEU A 258 9.55 -20.94 29.22
CA LEU A 258 8.74 -21.17 30.41
C LEU A 258 7.38 -20.57 30.12
N ASP A 259 6.35 -21.41 30.05
CA ASP A 259 4.99 -20.92 30.06
C ASP A 259 4.72 -20.18 31.38
N PRO A 260 3.84 -19.16 31.37
CA PRO A 260 3.55 -18.39 32.56
C PRO A 260 3.17 -19.33 33.73
N PRO A 261 3.57 -19.03 34.97
CA PRO A 261 3.27 -19.88 36.15
C PRO A 261 1.76 -19.98 36.48
N PHE A 262 0.90 -19.35 35.67
CA PHE A 262 -0.55 -19.34 35.78
C PHE A 262 -1.23 -20.07 34.61
N LEU A 263 -0.45 -20.67 33.69
CA LEU A 263 -0.99 -21.44 32.57
C LEU A 263 -1.41 -22.82 33.08
N TYR A 264 -2.71 -23.04 33.16
CA TYR A 264 -3.27 -24.36 33.42
C TYR A 264 -3.50 -25.05 32.07
N ILE A 265 -2.65 -26.03 31.73
CA ILE A 265 -2.90 -26.90 30.60
C ILE A 265 -4.02 -27.87 31.02
N ILE A 266 -5.23 -27.63 30.51
CA ILE A 266 -6.33 -28.58 30.63
C ILE A 266 -6.29 -29.43 29.36
N PRO A 267 -5.75 -30.66 29.40
CA PRO A 267 -5.78 -31.53 28.24
C PRO A 267 -7.25 -31.81 27.87
N SER A 268 -7.62 -31.61 26.60
CA SER A 268 -8.95 -31.99 26.14
C SER A 268 -9.08 -33.51 26.17
N GLU A 269 -10.16 -34.03 26.73
CA GLU A 269 -10.45 -35.48 26.74
C GLU A 269 -10.44 -36.09 25.33
N GLU A 270 -10.80 -35.30 24.32
CA GLU A 270 -10.80 -35.72 22.91
C GLU A 270 -9.42 -36.08 22.36
N ASN A 271 -8.34 -35.46 22.88
CA ASN A 271 -6.99 -35.62 22.35
C ASN A 271 -6.05 -36.38 23.30
N PHE A 272 -6.37 -36.43 24.59
CA PHE A 272 -5.57 -37.10 25.61
C PHE A 272 -6.49 -37.88 26.56
N PRO A 273 -6.59 -39.22 26.44
CA PRO A 273 -7.37 -40.01 27.39
C PRO A 273 -6.77 -39.84 28.79
N LEU A 274 -7.62 -39.49 29.76
CA LEU A 274 -7.20 -39.33 31.16
C LEU A 274 -6.78 -40.70 31.72
N THR A 275 -5.60 -40.75 32.34
CA THR A 275 -5.15 -41.93 33.06
C THR A 275 -6.05 -42.18 34.28
N GLU A 276 -6.41 -43.44 34.52
CA GLU A 276 -7.17 -43.85 35.71
C GLU A 276 -6.43 -43.45 37.00
N ILE A 277 -7.17 -42.93 37.99
CA ILE A 277 -6.59 -42.49 39.26
C ILE A 277 -6.24 -43.73 40.08
N GLN A 278 -4.96 -43.91 40.39
CA GLN A 278 -4.47 -45.01 41.23
C GLN A 278 -4.21 -44.52 42.66
N SER A 279 -4.73 -45.25 43.66
CA SER A 279 -4.27 -45.11 45.04
C SER A 279 -2.86 -45.68 45.17
N GLY A 280 -2.09 -45.20 46.17
CA GLY A 280 -0.72 -45.66 46.43
C GLY A 280 -0.56 -47.17 46.65
N ASP A 281 -1.67 -47.88 46.90
CA ASP A 281 -1.74 -49.34 47.06
C ASP A 281 -2.09 -50.12 45.77
N GLY A 282 -2.21 -49.43 44.63
CA GLY A 282 -2.48 -50.04 43.32
C GLY A 282 -3.96 -50.25 42.99
N ASP A 283 -4.87 -49.86 43.88
CA ASP A 283 -6.31 -49.90 43.63
C ASP A 283 -6.75 -48.74 42.72
N VAL A 284 -7.56 -49.05 41.69
CA VAL A 284 -8.13 -48.08 40.76
C VAL A 284 -9.36 -47.43 41.39
N ILE A 285 -9.29 -46.12 41.61
CA ILE A 285 -10.40 -45.33 42.16
C ILE A 285 -11.38 -45.01 41.03
N LYS A 286 -12.64 -45.46 41.19
CA LYS A 286 -13.66 -45.39 40.13
C LYS A 286 -14.33 -44.02 40.00
N ASP A 287 -14.41 -43.27 41.10
CA ASP A 287 -15.07 -41.96 41.12
C ASP A 287 -14.09 -40.85 41.56
N PRO A 288 -13.86 -39.81 40.73
CA PRO A 288 -12.95 -38.71 41.06
C PRO A 288 -13.35 -37.93 42.32
N LYS A 289 -14.63 -38.01 42.72
CA LYS A 289 -15.20 -37.33 43.90
C LYS A 289 -14.56 -37.79 45.21
N ASP A 290 -14.12 -39.05 45.27
CA ASP A 290 -13.58 -39.66 46.49
C ASP A 290 -12.12 -39.28 46.75
N VAL A 291 -11.46 -38.67 45.76
CA VAL A 291 -10.02 -38.31 45.80
C VAL A 291 -9.80 -36.86 46.23
N PHE A 292 -10.76 -35.98 45.92
CA PHE A 292 -10.58 -34.55 46.13
C PHE A 292 -11.15 -34.10 47.47
N SER A 293 -10.33 -33.40 48.27
CA SER A 293 -10.79 -32.81 49.53
C SER A 293 -11.98 -31.86 49.34
N ASP A 294 -12.87 -31.77 50.33
CA ASP A 294 -14.03 -30.86 50.34
C ASP A 294 -13.64 -29.39 50.06
N LYS A 295 -12.46 -28.99 50.53
CA LYS A 295 -11.91 -27.66 50.32
C LYS A 295 -11.60 -27.39 48.84
N PHE A 296 -11.16 -28.40 48.09
CA PHE A 296 -10.87 -28.32 46.66
C PHE A 296 -12.15 -28.29 45.82
N LEU A 297 -13.16 -29.08 46.19
CA LEU A 297 -14.47 -29.10 45.53
C LEU A 297 -15.16 -27.72 45.56
N LYS A 298 -14.96 -26.93 46.62
CA LYS A 298 -15.51 -25.58 46.77
C LYS A 298 -15.03 -24.57 45.72
N TYR A 299 -13.84 -24.76 45.16
CA TYR A 299 -13.25 -23.84 44.17
C TYR A 299 -13.37 -24.36 42.73
N ARG A 300 -13.98 -25.53 42.53
CA ARG A 300 -14.11 -26.16 41.21
C ARG A 300 -15.42 -25.75 40.53
N ASN A 301 -15.38 -25.52 39.22
CA ASN A 301 -16.57 -25.25 38.43
C ASN A 301 -17.36 -26.57 38.19
N PRO A 302 -18.63 -26.67 38.59
CA PRO A 302 -19.42 -27.88 38.43
C PRO A 302 -19.79 -28.22 36.98
N SER A 303 -19.64 -27.29 36.03
CA SER A 303 -20.03 -27.49 34.62
C SER A 303 -19.02 -28.25 33.75
N ILE A 304 -17.95 -28.78 34.35
CA ILE A 304 -16.82 -29.41 33.63
C ILE A 304 -16.84 -30.96 33.78
N PHE A 305 -17.92 -31.51 34.35
CA PHE A 305 -18.19 -32.95 34.42
C PHE A 305 -19.62 -33.25 33.98
#